data_AF-A0A1U7NYR2-F1
#
_entry.id   AF-A0A1U7NYR2-F1
#
_cell.length_a   1.000
_cell.length_b   1.000
_cell.length_c   1.000
_cell.angle_alpha   90.00
_cell.angle_beta   90.00
_cell.angle_gamma   90.00
#
_symmetry.space_group_name_H-M   'P 1'
#
loop_
_entity.id
_entity.type
_entity.pdbx_description
1 polymer ?
#
loop_
_entity_poly.entity_id
_entity_poly.type
_entity_poly.pdbx_seq_one_letter_code
_entity_poly.pdbx_strand_id
1 'polypeptide(L)'
;MWSVLSWSALLWSALGRSGETGVTLRPTPSGTARPQHFPELEARYGPLTPMNSGMQSRVYTTQDGVAVVKVYRNRKGQHRTEAQNMLQAGMDGWLLGVTEADGVEALVMRRFAGHPLRASDVPRALPRLRQIVARLHTQQQGRVDLDKVRERLMRFRSALAAYPLSDLFEAVELPLERGLLDQPAAFCHLDMWHDNILIADDSDMARAGQDGAGQGGEEVLLIDWTRADWDDPLRDLALLKTGTLDLLGAGRSLEAALSFLPDHAPATLTRYRAYLALTTLHDLYWFLMNEPYEFDSQREFKVTRARHALGRLPENG
;
A
#
# COMPACT_ATOMS: atom_id res chain seq x y z
N MET A 1 20.23 16.68 -12.19
CA MET A 1 19.49 15.76 -13.08
C MET A 1 19.02 14.60 -12.20
N TRP A 2 17.88 14.76 -11.51
CA TRP A 2 17.40 13.81 -10.50
C TRP A 2 15.95 13.42 -10.84
N SER A 3 15.74 12.14 -11.14
CA SER A 3 14.44 11.57 -11.51
C SER A 3 13.50 11.57 -10.32
N VAL A 4 12.48 12.43 -10.37
CA VAL A 4 11.35 12.45 -9.43
C VAL A 4 10.61 11.11 -9.51
N LEU A 5 10.68 10.35 -8.42
CA LEU A 5 10.03 9.06 -8.25
C LEU A 5 8.55 9.28 -7.90
N SER A 6 7.69 9.27 -8.94
CA SER A 6 6.35 8.65 -8.99
C SER A 6 5.76 8.26 -7.64
N TRP A 7 4.72 8.95 -7.17
CA TRP A 7 4.12 8.85 -5.83
C TRP A 7 2.71 8.25 -5.90
N SER A 8 2.29 7.50 -4.88
CA SER A 8 0.92 6.97 -4.76
C SER A 8 0.36 7.49 -3.44
N ALA A 9 -0.42 8.55 -3.52
CA ALA A 9 -1.50 8.79 -2.57
C ALA A 9 -2.58 9.51 -3.36
N LEU A 10 -3.78 8.90 -3.35
CA LEU A 10 -5.10 9.40 -3.73
C LEU A 10 -5.93 8.22 -4.22
N LEU A 11 -7.01 7.89 -3.50
CA LEU A 11 -8.38 7.90 -4.03
C LEU A 11 -9.37 7.33 -2.98
N TRP A 12 -10.09 8.23 -2.29
CA TRP A 12 -11.28 7.90 -1.51
C TRP A 12 -12.56 8.16 -2.33
N SER A 13 -13.41 7.15 -2.50
CA SER A 13 -14.86 7.13 -2.11
C SER A 13 -15.63 5.99 -2.81
N ALA A 14 -16.48 5.26 -2.06
CA ALA A 14 -17.94 5.16 -2.27
C ALA A 14 -18.64 4.08 -1.38
N LEU A 15 -19.76 4.52 -0.76
CA LEU A 15 -20.96 3.84 -0.25
C LEU A 15 -21.06 3.35 1.22
N GLY A 16 -21.96 4.02 1.96
CA GLY A 16 -22.61 3.54 3.19
C GLY A 16 -23.08 4.68 4.11
N ARG A 17 -24.28 5.24 3.88
CA ARG A 17 -24.89 6.27 4.76
C ARG A 17 -25.34 5.65 6.09
N SER A 18 -25.06 6.34 7.19
CA SER A 18 -26.05 6.74 8.23
C SER A 18 -25.39 7.62 9.29
N GLY A 19 -25.90 8.86 9.47
CA GLY A 19 -25.84 9.59 10.74
C GLY A 19 -24.69 10.59 10.99
N GLU A 20 -24.98 11.87 10.72
CA GLU A 20 -24.57 13.08 11.45
C GLU A 20 -23.20 13.78 11.20
N THR A 21 -23.36 15.06 10.81
CA THR A 21 -22.42 16.21 10.77
C THR A 21 -21.21 16.21 9.81
N GLY A 22 -21.50 16.45 8.52
CA GLY A 22 -21.16 17.74 7.89
C GLY A 22 -19.73 18.03 7.42
N VAL A 23 -19.28 17.38 6.34
CA VAL A 23 -18.41 18.00 5.33
C VAL A 23 -19.10 17.83 3.97
N THR A 24 -19.45 18.94 3.32
CA THR A 24 -20.15 18.93 2.03
C THR A 24 -19.14 18.56 0.93
N LEU A 25 -19.15 17.28 0.54
CA LEU A 25 -18.31 16.72 -0.51
C LEU A 25 -18.77 17.21 -1.89
N ARG A 26 -17.86 17.82 -2.66
CA ARG A 26 -18.09 18.09 -4.08
C ARG A 26 -18.13 16.77 -4.86
N PRO A 27 -19.06 16.61 -5.82
CA PRO A 27 -19.00 15.48 -6.74
C PRO A 27 -17.73 15.58 -7.59
N THR A 28 -16.91 14.53 -7.61
CA THR A 28 -15.91 14.34 -8.66
C THR A 28 -16.62 14.14 -9.99
N PRO A 29 -16.20 14.79 -11.07
CA PRO A 29 -16.64 14.39 -12.39
C PRO A 29 -16.14 12.97 -12.61
N SER A 30 -17.06 12.04 -12.85
CA SER A 30 -16.79 10.83 -13.62
C SER A 30 -16.20 11.29 -14.95
N GLY A 31 -14.87 11.47 -14.97
CA GLY A 31 -14.14 11.92 -16.14
C GLY A 31 -14.25 10.86 -17.21
N THR A 32 -15.14 11.10 -18.17
CA THR A 32 -15.21 10.42 -19.46
C THR A 32 -13.92 10.72 -20.22
N ALA A 33 -12.81 10.12 -19.80
CA ALA A 33 -11.61 10.06 -20.63
C ALA A 33 -12.00 9.28 -21.89
N ARG A 34 -11.76 9.86 -23.08
CA ARG A 34 -11.96 9.14 -24.34
C ARG A 34 -11.28 7.77 -24.24
N PRO A 35 -11.94 6.68 -24.66
CA PRO A 35 -11.30 5.37 -24.75
C PRO A 35 -10.01 5.53 -25.54
N GLN A 36 -8.88 5.26 -24.89
CA GLN A 36 -7.61 5.16 -25.59
C GLN A 36 -7.59 3.78 -26.24
N HIS A 37 -7.45 3.76 -27.56
CA HIS A 37 -7.38 2.52 -28.32
C HIS A 37 -5.94 2.02 -28.39
N PHE A 38 -5.77 0.73 -28.21
CA PHE A 38 -4.49 0.03 -28.23
C PHE A 38 -4.58 -1.15 -29.22
N PRO A 39 -4.37 -0.91 -30.53
CA PRO A 39 -4.63 -1.92 -31.56
C PRO A 39 -3.93 -3.27 -31.32
N GLU A 40 -2.67 -3.26 -30.92
CA GLU A 40 -1.91 -4.50 -30.68
C GLU A 40 -2.33 -5.18 -29.37
N LEU A 41 -2.61 -4.42 -28.32
CA LEU A 41 -3.11 -4.98 -27.05
C LEU A 41 -4.53 -5.54 -27.21
N GLU A 42 -5.41 -4.84 -27.92
CA GLU A 42 -6.80 -5.26 -28.18
C GLU A 42 -6.83 -6.48 -29.12
N ALA A 43 -5.92 -6.58 -30.09
CA ALA A 43 -5.77 -7.77 -30.91
C ALA A 43 -5.35 -9.01 -30.09
N ARG A 44 -4.57 -8.81 -29.02
CA ARG A 44 -4.06 -9.91 -28.18
C ARG A 44 -5.04 -10.32 -27.07
N TYR A 45 -5.72 -9.35 -26.45
CA TYR A 45 -6.51 -9.56 -25.25
C TYR A 45 -8.01 -9.27 -25.43
N GLY A 46 -8.43 -8.93 -26.65
CA GLY A 46 -9.78 -8.49 -26.95
C GLY A 46 -10.04 -7.03 -26.57
N PRO A 47 -11.26 -6.52 -26.85
CA PRO A 47 -11.62 -5.14 -26.53
C PRO A 47 -11.41 -4.80 -25.05
N LEU A 48 -10.82 -3.62 -24.80
CA LEU A 48 -10.46 -3.17 -23.46
C LEU A 48 -11.45 -2.13 -22.93
N THR A 49 -12.01 -2.40 -21.75
CA THR A 49 -12.93 -1.46 -21.07
C THR A 49 -12.21 -0.80 -19.88
N PRO A 50 -12.17 0.54 -19.79
CA PRO A 50 -11.56 1.22 -18.64
C PRO A 50 -12.25 0.84 -17.33
N MET A 51 -11.47 0.50 -16.30
CA MET A 51 -11.96 0.22 -14.94
C MET A 51 -11.58 1.34 -13.96
N ASN A 52 -10.31 1.71 -13.98
CA ASN A 52 -9.74 2.68 -13.03
C ASN A 52 -8.57 3.41 -13.69
N SER A 53 -8.20 4.56 -13.15
CA SER A 53 -7.04 5.34 -13.58
C SER A 53 -6.38 5.98 -12.37
N GLY A 54 -5.19 5.51 -12.03
CA GLY A 54 -4.31 6.15 -11.05
C GLY A 54 -3.36 7.16 -11.71
N MET A 55 -2.51 7.77 -10.87
CA MET A 55 -1.50 8.72 -11.32
C MET A 55 -0.40 8.06 -12.17
N GLN A 56 -0.08 6.79 -11.91
CA GLN A 56 0.99 6.06 -12.60
C GLN A 56 0.53 5.15 -13.73
N SER A 57 -0.73 4.67 -13.67
CA SER A 57 -1.24 3.70 -14.63
C SER A 57 -2.73 3.89 -14.90
N ARG A 58 -3.19 3.31 -16.01
CA ARG A 58 -4.60 3.13 -16.34
C ARG A 58 -4.89 1.63 -16.34
N VAL A 59 -6.05 1.25 -15.84
CA VAL A 59 -6.43 -0.14 -15.66
C VAL A 59 -7.65 -0.43 -16.52
N TYR A 60 -7.57 -1.49 -17.32
CA TYR A 60 -8.61 -1.95 -18.22
C TYR A 60 -8.98 -3.40 -17.90
N THR A 61 -10.23 -3.79 -18.16
CA THR A 61 -10.64 -5.20 -18.21
C THR A 61 -10.81 -5.64 -19.64
N THR A 62 -10.54 -6.91 -19.89
CA THR A 62 -10.93 -7.58 -21.14
C THR A 62 -12.45 -7.73 -21.21
N GLN A 63 -13.00 -7.88 -22.43
CA GLN A 63 -14.44 -7.97 -22.68
C GLN A 63 -15.10 -9.17 -21.97
N ASP A 64 -14.40 -10.30 -21.86
CA ASP A 64 -14.84 -11.48 -21.13
C ASP A 64 -14.75 -11.33 -19.61
N GLY A 65 -14.14 -10.24 -19.12
CA GLY A 65 -13.97 -9.96 -17.71
C GLY A 65 -12.93 -10.83 -17.02
N VAL A 66 -12.13 -11.62 -17.74
CA VAL A 66 -11.21 -12.61 -17.14
C VAL A 66 -9.86 -12.00 -16.76
N ALA A 67 -9.43 -10.93 -17.45
CA ALA A 67 -8.12 -10.33 -17.25
C ALA A 67 -8.19 -8.81 -17.03
N VAL A 68 -7.17 -8.31 -16.34
CA VAL A 68 -6.91 -6.89 -16.11
C VAL A 68 -5.61 -6.51 -16.80
N VAL A 69 -5.63 -5.40 -17.54
CA VAL A 69 -4.49 -4.81 -18.24
C VAL A 69 -4.14 -3.48 -17.57
N LYS A 70 -3.00 -3.43 -16.87
CA LYS A 70 -2.45 -2.22 -16.25
C LYS A 70 -1.45 -1.58 -17.21
N VAL A 71 -1.82 -0.44 -17.78
CA VAL A 71 -1.01 0.33 -18.74
C VAL A 71 -0.30 1.47 -18.01
N TYR A 72 1.03 1.48 -18.03
CA TYR A 72 1.84 2.46 -17.31
C TYR A 72 2.02 3.75 -18.13
N ARG A 73 1.97 4.89 -17.44
CA ARG A 73 2.05 6.21 -18.06
C ARG A 73 3.49 6.67 -18.32
N ASN A 74 4.43 6.18 -17.52
CA ASN A 74 5.85 6.51 -17.64
C ASN A 74 6.60 5.27 -18.16
N ARG A 75 7.35 5.40 -19.26
CA ARG A 75 8.12 4.30 -19.86
C ARG A 75 9.40 4.02 -19.06
N LYS A 76 9.23 3.61 -17.81
CA LYS A 76 10.32 3.38 -16.85
C LYS A 76 10.53 1.90 -16.54
N GLY A 77 9.91 0.98 -17.28
CA GLY A 77 10.01 -0.46 -17.04
C GLY A 77 9.20 -0.96 -15.84
N GLN A 78 8.25 -0.17 -15.33
CA GLN A 78 7.49 -0.50 -14.11
C GLN A 78 6.71 -1.81 -14.24
N HIS A 79 6.20 -2.12 -15.43
CA HIS A 79 5.53 -3.37 -15.74
C HIS A 79 6.40 -4.62 -15.51
N ARG A 80 7.71 -4.54 -15.83
CA ARG A 80 8.64 -5.65 -15.60
C ARG A 80 9.03 -5.77 -14.13
N THR A 81 9.28 -4.65 -13.46
CA THR A 81 9.55 -4.62 -12.02
C THR A 81 8.38 -5.21 -11.23
N GLU A 82 7.15 -4.77 -11.51
CA GLU A 82 5.96 -5.28 -10.83
C GLU A 82 5.76 -6.77 -11.09
N ALA A 83 5.92 -7.24 -12.35
CA ALA A 83 5.86 -8.66 -12.67
C ALA A 83 6.91 -9.49 -11.92
N GLN A 84 8.15 -9.02 -11.85
CA GLN A 84 9.22 -9.70 -11.12
C GLN A 84 8.90 -9.78 -9.62
N ASN A 85 8.42 -8.68 -9.04
CA ASN A 85 8.03 -8.64 -7.64
C ASN A 85 6.84 -9.56 -7.33
N MET A 86 5.85 -9.64 -8.24
CA MET A 86 4.75 -10.60 -8.13
C MET A 86 5.25 -12.05 -8.14
N LEU A 87 6.20 -12.39 -9.03
CA LEU A 87 6.81 -13.72 -9.06
C LEU A 87 7.54 -14.02 -7.75
N GLN A 88 8.30 -13.05 -7.23
CA GLN A 88 8.98 -13.16 -5.94
C GLN A 88 7.99 -13.38 -4.78
N ALA A 89 6.80 -12.78 -4.85
CA ALA A 89 5.72 -12.94 -3.88
C ALA A 89 4.94 -14.26 -4.01
N GLY A 90 5.28 -15.11 -4.98
CA GLY A 90 4.58 -16.37 -5.27
C GLY A 90 3.21 -16.16 -5.90
N MET A 91 3.10 -15.18 -6.81
CA MET A 91 1.87 -14.81 -7.51
C MET A 91 1.92 -15.16 -9.01
N ASP A 92 2.69 -16.17 -9.38
CA ASP A 92 2.78 -16.67 -10.76
C ASP A 92 1.40 -17.02 -11.34
N GLY A 93 0.51 -17.61 -10.54
CA GLY A 93 -0.86 -17.92 -10.95
C GLY A 93 -1.70 -16.70 -11.34
N TRP A 94 -1.38 -15.50 -10.83
CA TRP A 94 -2.08 -14.25 -11.13
C TRP A 94 -1.50 -13.51 -12.33
N LEU A 95 -0.22 -13.73 -12.66
CA LEU A 95 0.47 -13.05 -13.75
C LEU A 95 0.17 -13.76 -15.09
N LEU A 96 -0.42 -13.03 -16.03
CA LEU A 96 -0.63 -13.54 -17.40
C LEU A 96 0.50 -13.11 -18.34
N GLY A 97 1.15 -11.98 -18.05
CA GLY A 97 2.36 -11.58 -18.75
C GLY A 97 2.66 -10.09 -18.70
N VAL A 98 3.73 -9.71 -19.39
CA VAL A 98 4.15 -8.33 -19.63
C VAL A 98 4.18 -8.08 -21.13
N THR A 99 3.69 -6.92 -21.56
CA THR A 99 3.65 -6.53 -22.97
C THR A 99 4.17 -5.12 -23.15
N GLU A 100 5.03 -4.92 -24.14
CA GLU A 100 5.32 -3.61 -24.72
C GLU A 100 4.76 -3.59 -26.13
N ALA A 101 3.73 -2.78 -26.34
CA ALA A 101 2.95 -2.71 -27.59
C ALA A 101 2.26 -1.34 -27.66
N ASP A 102 1.88 -0.87 -28.85
CA ASP A 102 1.20 0.42 -29.04
C ASP A 102 1.92 1.63 -28.39
N GLY A 103 3.24 1.53 -28.23
CA GLY A 103 4.05 2.53 -27.53
C GLY A 103 3.77 2.65 -26.03
N VAL A 104 3.14 1.65 -25.42
CA VAL A 104 2.90 1.56 -23.98
C VAL A 104 3.55 0.34 -23.36
N GLU A 105 3.79 0.44 -22.05
CA GLU A 105 4.20 -0.66 -21.20
C GLU A 105 2.95 -1.17 -20.48
N ALA A 106 2.73 -2.49 -20.49
CA ALA A 106 1.55 -3.11 -19.90
C ALA A 106 1.90 -4.36 -19.08
N LEU A 107 1.23 -4.49 -17.94
CA LEU A 107 1.18 -5.69 -17.10
C LEU A 107 -0.21 -6.31 -17.26
N VAL A 108 -0.27 -7.61 -17.50
CA VAL A 108 -1.52 -8.36 -17.70
C VAL A 108 -1.66 -9.39 -16.61
N MET A 109 -2.79 -9.34 -15.91
CA MET A 109 -3.08 -10.15 -14.73
C MET A 109 -4.44 -10.80 -14.86
N ARG A 110 -4.66 -11.93 -14.17
CA ARG A 110 -6.01 -12.44 -13.94
C ARG A 110 -6.81 -11.41 -13.16
N ARG A 111 -8.08 -11.25 -13.51
CA ARG A 111 -8.97 -10.38 -12.76
C ARG A 111 -9.31 -11.05 -11.44
N PHE A 112 -9.10 -10.30 -10.36
CA PHE A 112 -9.69 -10.60 -9.07
C PHE A 112 -11.09 -9.98 -9.00
N ALA A 113 -12.11 -10.79 -8.77
CA ALA A 113 -13.48 -10.33 -8.61
C ALA A 113 -13.70 -9.92 -7.15
N GLY A 114 -13.58 -8.63 -6.90
CA GLY A 114 -13.68 -8.07 -5.57
C GLY A 114 -13.55 -6.56 -5.57
N HIS A 115 -13.39 -6.02 -4.37
CA HIS A 115 -13.29 -4.59 -4.14
C HIS A 115 -12.12 -4.24 -3.22
N PRO A 116 -11.60 -2.99 -3.28
CA PRO A 116 -10.67 -2.49 -2.29
C PRO A 116 -11.18 -2.67 -0.85
N LEU A 117 -10.28 -2.93 0.09
CA LEU A 117 -10.58 -3.17 1.48
C LEU A 117 -11.26 -1.95 2.10
N ARG A 118 -12.36 -2.18 2.81
CA ARG A 118 -13.08 -1.16 3.60
C ARG A 118 -12.94 -1.45 5.10
N ALA A 119 -13.31 -0.49 5.94
CA ALA A 119 -13.24 -0.63 7.39
C ALA A 119 -14.00 -1.87 7.92
N SER A 120 -15.14 -2.21 7.31
CA SER A 120 -15.93 -3.41 7.65
C SER A 120 -15.24 -4.72 7.32
N ASP A 121 -14.31 -4.72 6.35
CA ASP A 121 -13.61 -5.91 5.89
C ASP A 121 -12.40 -6.26 6.75
N VAL A 122 -11.84 -5.28 7.48
CA VAL A 122 -10.59 -5.47 8.24
C VAL A 122 -10.65 -6.74 9.10
N PRO A 123 -11.69 -7.00 9.93
CA PRO A 123 -11.71 -8.18 10.79
C PRO A 123 -11.63 -9.50 10.02
N ARG A 124 -12.30 -9.62 8.86
CA ARG A 124 -12.26 -10.83 8.03
C ARG A 124 -10.95 -10.97 7.26
N ALA A 125 -10.33 -9.86 6.85
CA ALA A 125 -9.08 -9.88 6.10
C ALA A 125 -7.85 -10.26 6.97
N LEU A 126 -7.88 -9.97 8.28
CA LEU A 126 -6.72 -10.12 9.18
C LEU A 126 -6.05 -11.50 9.15
N PRO A 127 -6.76 -12.65 9.24
CA PRO A 127 -6.13 -13.95 9.20
C PRO A 127 -5.34 -14.20 7.90
N ARG A 128 -5.92 -13.85 6.75
CA ARG A 128 -5.27 -14.03 5.45
C ARG A 128 -4.11 -13.05 5.26
N LEU A 129 -4.27 -11.79 5.66
CA LEU A 129 -3.18 -10.81 5.65
C LEU A 129 -1.98 -11.28 6.48
N ARG A 130 -2.20 -11.86 7.67
CA ARG A 130 -1.11 -12.43 8.47
C ARG A 130 -0.36 -13.53 7.74
N GLN A 131 -1.06 -14.42 7.05
CA GLN A 131 -0.42 -15.48 6.26
C GLN A 131 0.41 -14.91 5.10
N ILE A 132 -0.13 -13.92 4.39
CA ILE A 132 0.56 -13.27 3.27
C ILE A 132 1.84 -12.60 3.77
N VAL A 133 1.74 -11.78 4.81
CA VAL A 133 2.87 -11.04 5.39
C VAL A 133 3.92 -11.98 5.97
N ALA A 134 3.51 -12.98 6.75
CA ALA A 134 4.45 -13.96 7.30
C ALA A 134 5.21 -14.71 6.20
N ARG A 135 4.54 -15.05 5.09
CA ARG A 135 5.20 -15.69 3.94
C ARG A 135 6.20 -14.76 3.27
N LEU A 136 5.83 -13.49 3.02
CA LEU A 136 6.73 -12.50 2.40
C LEU A 136 8.01 -12.31 3.21
N HIS A 137 7.85 -12.10 4.53
CA HIS A 137 8.96 -11.75 5.41
C HIS A 137 9.90 -12.93 5.73
N THR A 138 9.60 -14.14 5.26
CA THR A 138 10.54 -15.28 5.35
C THR A 138 11.72 -15.16 4.40
N GLN A 139 11.57 -14.40 3.32
CA GLN A 139 12.62 -14.18 2.34
C GLN A 139 13.52 -13.06 2.84
N GLN A 140 14.82 -13.32 2.98
CA GLN A 140 15.79 -12.34 3.49
C GLN A 140 16.96 -12.17 2.51
N GLN A 141 17.34 -10.92 2.28
CA GLN A 141 18.51 -10.58 1.47
C GLN A 141 19.03 -9.20 1.85
N GLY A 142 20.33 -9.11 2.13
CA GLY A 142 20.99 -7.84 2.43
C GLY A 142 20.63 -7.25 3.80
N ARG A 143 20.74 -5.92 3.90
CA ARG A 143 20.49 -5.14 5.11
C ARG A 143 19.69 -3.90 4.77
N VAL A 144 19.03 -3.33 5.77
CA VAL A 144 18.29 -2.06 5.65
C VAL A 144 19.23 -0.94 5.18
N ASP A 145 18.79 -0.18 4.19
CA ASP A 145 19.52 0.98 3.66
C ASP A 145 19.32 2.21 4.56
N LEU A 146 20.20 2.36 5.55
CA LEU A 146 20.13 3.44 6.53
C LEU A 146 20.42 4.83 5.94
N ASP A 147 21.17 4.90 4.84
CA ASP A 147 21.45 6.17 4.18
C ASP A 147 20.18 6.74 3.55
N LYS A 148 19.35 5.90 2.92
CA LYS A 148 18.01 6.31 2.47
C LYS A 148 17.12 6.79 3.62
N VAL A 149 17.21 6.17 4.80
CA VAL A 149 16.44 6.60 5.98
C VAL A 149 16.90 7.99 6.44
N ARG A 150 18.21 8.21 6.56
CA ARG A 150 18.79 9.51 6.93
C ARG A 150 18.43 10.61 5.94
N GLU A 151 18.56 10.34 4.64
CA GLU A 151 18.20 11.30 3.58
C GLU A 151 16.72 11.68 3.59
N ARG A 152 15.83 10.72 3.88
CA ARG A 152 14.40 11.01 4.05
C ARG A 152 14.15 11.86 5.29
N LEU A 153 14.73 11.50 6.43
CA LEU A 153 14.59 12.27 7.67
C LEU A 153 15.08 13.71 7.51
N MET A 154 16.23 13.92 6.87
CA MET A 154 16.74 15.27 6.60
C MET A 154 15.75 16.10 5.77
N ARG A 155 15.17 15.52 4.72
CA ARG A 155 14.16 16.18 3.89
C ARG A 155 12.89 16.50 4.68
N PHE A 156 12.41 15.56 5.49
CA PHE A 156 11.22 15.76 6.32
C PHE A 156 11.46 16.83 7.38
N ARG A 157 12.61 16.81 8.07
CA ARG A 157 13.03 17.84 9.03
C ARG A 157 12.97 19.22 8.40
N SER A 158 13.52 19.37 7.20
CA SER A 158 13.52 20.66 6.50
C SER A 158 12.11 21.13 6.12
N ALA A 159 11.30 20.25 5.54
CA ALA A 159 9.99 20.62 5.01
C ALA A 159 8.91 20.79 6.10
N LEU A 160 9.01 20.02 7.18
CA LEU A 160 8.03 20.00 8.26
C LEU A 160 8.47 20.80 9.50
N ALA A 161 9.54 21.60 9.40
CA ALA A 161 10.14 22.35 10.51
C ALA A 161 9.16 23.30 11.23
N ALA A 162 8.16 23.82 10.50
CA ALA A 162 7.17 24.74 11.05
C ALA A 162 6.09 24.05 11.92
N TYR A 163 6.11 22.72 12.03
CA TYR A 163 5.09 21.94 12.74
C TYR A 163 5.65 21.29 14.01
N PRO A 164 4.85 21.17 15.08
CA PRO A 164 5.28 20.59 16.35
C PRO A 164 5.33 19.06 16.26
N LEU A 165 6.39 18.53 15.67
CA LEU A 165 6.58 17.10 15.36
C LEU A 165 7.88 16.53 15.95
N SER A 166 8.52 17.21 16.90
CA SER A 166 9.81 16.79 17.49
C SER A 166 9.74 15.37 18.07
N ASP A 167 8.62 15.02 18.70
CA ASP A 167 8.34 13.69 19.24
C ASP A 167 8.38 12.59 18.17
N LEU A 168 7.85 12.87 16.97
CA LEU A 168 7.91 11.91 15.86
C LEU A 168 9.33 11.79 15.31
N PHE A 169 10.08 12.88 15.21
CA PHE A 169 11.46 12.81 14.73
C PHE A 169 12.37 12.08 15.72
N GLU A 170 12.30 12.40 17.00
CA GLU A 170 13.07 11.73 18.07
C GLU A 170 12.76 10.22 18.12
N ALA A 171 11.51 9.84 17.85
CA ALA A 171 11.11 8.44 17.76
C ALA A 171 11.85 7.64 16.66
N VAL A 172 12.37 8.31 15.63
CA VAL A 172 13.16 7.67 14.57
C VAL A 172 14.66 7.88 14.78
N GLU A 173 15.06 9.10 15.12
CA GLU A 173 16.47 9.51 15.23
C GLU A 173 17.19 8.74 16.35
N LEU A 174 16.56 8.59 17.53
CA LEU A 174 17.21 7.89 18.65
C LEU A 174 17.48 6.40 18.35
N PRO A 175 16.53 5.59 17.86
CA PRO A 175 16.82 4.21 17.45
C PRO A 175 17.81 4.12 16.28
N LEU A 176 17.80 5.09 15.37
CA LEU A 176 18.74 5.13 14.25
C LEU A 176 20.18 5.38 14.73
N GLU A 177 20.39 6.34 15.62
CA GLU A 177 21.70 6.65 16.22
C GLU A 177 22.25 5.49 17.05
N ARG A 178 21.38 4.76 17.75
CA ARG A 178 21.73 3.56 18.53
C ARG A 178 21.98 2.32 17.66
N GLY A 179 21.82 2.42 16.34
CA GLY A 179 22.00 1.29 15.42
C GLY A 179 20.88 0.24 15.46
N LEU A 180 19.75 0.52 16.11
CA LEU A 180 18.65 -0.44 16.21
C LEU A 180 18.00 -0.72 14.86
N LEU A 181 18.02 0.24 13.93
CA LEU A 181 17.46 0.08 12.58
C LEU A 181 18.37 -0.71 11.63
N ASP A 182 19.61 -1.04 12.03
CA ASP A 182 20.53 -1.85 11.23
C ASP A 182 20.16 -3.34 11.29
N GLN A 183 19.15 -3.73 10.51
CA GLN A 183 18.58 -5.07 10.53
C GLN A 183 18.82 -5.83 9.21
N PRO A 184 18.76 -7.18 9.23
CA PRO A 184 18.56 -7.95 8.01
C PRO A 184 17.30 -7.48 7.29
N ALA A 185 17.40 -7.30 5.97
CA ALA A 185 16.26 -6.91 5.16
C ALA A 185 15.47 -8.16 4.72
N ALA A 186 14.15 -8.02 4.69
CA ALA A 186 13.21 -9.01 4.18
C ALA A 186 12.46 -8.45 2.97
N PHE A 187 11.94 -9.33 2.11
CA PHE A 187 11.15 -8.90 0.97
C PHE A 187 9.81 -8.33 1.46
N CYS A 188 9.59 -7.03 1.25
CA CYS A 188 8.45 -6.28 1.75
C CYS A 188 7.60 -5.74 0.59
N HIS A 189 6.30 -5.54 0.81
CA HIS A 189 5.43 -4.91 -0.19
C HIS A 189 5.69 -3.40 -0.32
N LEU A 190 5.91 -2.74 0.82
CA LEU A 190 6.21 -1.30 0.95
C LEU A 190 5.10 -0.37 0.44
N ASP A 191 3.88 -0.88 0.32
CA ASP A 191 2.68 -0.10 -0.08
C ASP A 191 1.36 -0.76 0.37
N MET A 192 1.32 -1.31 1.59
CA MET A 192 0.15 -2.05 2.14
C MET A 192 -1.00 -1.13 2.59
N TRP A 193 -1.46 -0.28 1.68
CA TRP A 193 -2.62 0.58 1.86
C TRP A 193 -3.90 -0.18 1.48
N HIS A 194 -5.03 0.23 2.04
CA HIS A 194 -6.30 -0.49 1.90
C HIS A 194 -6.81 -0.57 0.45
N ASP A 195 -6.43 0.38 -0.39
CA ASP A 195 -6.71 0.39 -1.83
C ASP A 195 -5.92 -0.67 -2.62
N ASN A 196 -4.75 -1.07 -2.10
CA ASN A 196 -3.93 -2.15 -2.64
C ASN A 196 -4.28 -3.53 -2.06
N ILE A 197 -5.28 -3.63 -1.18
CA ILE A 197 -5.78 -4.90 -0.63
C ILE A 197 -7.18 -5.13 -1.19
N LEU A 198 -7.34 -6.13 -2.05
CA LEU A 198 -8.63 -6.52 -2.60
C LEU A 198 -9.26 -7.62 -1.75
N ILE A 199 -10.57 -7.51 -1.55
CA ILE A 199 -11.41 -8.46 -0.83
C ILE A 199 -12.41 -9.08 -1.80
N ALA A 200 -12.51 -10.40 -1.80
CA ALA A 200 -13.42 -11.13 -2.68
C ALA A 200 -14.88 -10.75 -2.42
N ASP A 201 -15.68 -10.69 -3.48
CA ASP A 201 -17.13 -10.52 -3.34
C ASP A 201 -17.77 -11.80 -2.75
N ASP A 202 -18.75 -11.65 -1.86
CA ASP A 202 -19.39 -12.77 -1.16
C ASP A 202 -20.00 -13.81 -2.12
N SER A 203 -20.48 -13.37 -3.30
CA SER A 203 -21.05 -14.24 -4.32
C SER A 203 -20.02 -15.15 -5.00
N ASP A 204 -18.76 -14.72 -5.10
CA ASP A 204 -17.69 -15.52 -5.71
C ASP A 204 -17.04 -16.45 -4.69
N MET A 205 -16.99 -16.07 -3.42
CA MET A 205 -16.66 -16.97 -2.32
C MET A 205 -17.63 -18.17 -2.25
N ALA A 206 -18.92 -17.93 -2.46
CA ALA A 206 -19.94 -18.99 -2.47
C ALA A 206 -19.80 -19.97 -3.66
N ARG A 207 -19.30 -19.49 -4.81
CA ARG A 207 -19.06 -20.31 -6.01
C ARG A 207 -17.77 -21.14 -5.89
N ALA A 208 -16.71 -20.55 -5.35
CA ALA A 208 -15.44 -21.25 -5.12
C ALA A 208 -15.57 -22.45 -4.18
N GLY A 209 -16.49 -22.39 -3.21
CA GLY A 209 -16.80 -23.51 -2.32
C GLY A 209 -17.54 -24.68 -2.98
N GLN A 210 -18.11 -24.52 -4.18
CA GLN A 210 -18.88 -25.54 -4.88
C GLN A 210 -18.08 -26.31 -5.94
N ASP A 211 -17.11 -25.65 -6.59
CA ASP A 211 -16.49 -26.23 -7.79
C ASP A 211 -15.19 -27.02 -7.53
N GLY A 212 -14.61 -26.99 -6.31
CA GLY A 212 -13.46 -27.82 -5.90
C GLY A 212 -12.18 -27.71 -6.75
N ALA A 213 -12.20 -26.94 -7.83
CA ALA A 213 -11.21 -26.85 -8.88
C ALA A 213 -11.17 -25.40 -9.38
N GLY A 214 -10.50 -24.54 -8.61
CA GLY A 214 -10.21 -23.19 -9.04
C GLY A 214 -9.45 -22.45 -7.96
N GLN A 215 -8.34 -21.82 -8.32
CA GLN A 215 -7.63 -20.85 -7.48
C GLN A 215 -8.50 -19.61 -7.11
N GLY A 216 -9.81 -19.63 -7.38
CA GLY A 216 -10.81 -18.63 -6.97
C GLY A 216 -11.22 -18.69 -5.49
N GLY A 217 -10.48 -19.41 -4.65
CA GLY A 217 -10.70 -19.44 -3.19
C GLY A 217 -9.95 -18.39 -2.39
N GLU A 218 -9.22 -17.47 -3.04
CA GLU A 218 -8.50 -16.41 -2.34
C GLU A 218 -9.45 -15.30 -1.88
N GLU A 219 -9.67 -15.21 -0.57
CA GLU A 219 -10.50 -14.16 0.05
C GLU A 219 -9.85 -12.77 -0.02
N VAL A 220 -8.51 -12.71 -0.04
CA VAL A 220 -7.73 -11.47 0.00
C VAL A 220 -6.58 -11.53 -1.00
N LEU A 221 -6.43 -10.49 -1.82
CA LEU A 221 -5.34 -10.31 -2.77
C LEU A 221 -4.61 -8.98 -2.52
N LEU A 222 -3.28 -9.02 -2.50
CA LEU A 222 -2.43 -7.83 -2.42
C LEU A 222 -1.94 -7.46 -3.84
N ILE A 223 -2.11 -6.20 -4.23
CA ILE A 223 -1.81 -5.69 -5.58
C ILE A 223 -0.87 -4.48 -5.53
N ASP A 224 -0.41 -4.03 -6.70
CA ASP A 224 0.54 -2.92 -6.86
C ASP A 224 1.93 -3.18 -6.26
N TRP A 225 2.59 -4.20 -6.80
CA TRP A 225 3.91 -4.64 -6.38
C TRP A 225 5.06 -3.74 -6.89
N THR A 226 4.77 -2.55 -7.41
CA THR A 226 5.80 -1.65 -7.97
C THR A 226 6.81 -1.15 -6.93
N ARG A 227 6.42 -1.13 -5.66
CA ARG A 227 7.23 -0.65 -4.54
C ARG A 227 7.97 -1.73 -3.79
N ALA A 228 7.65 -2.99 -4.04
CA ALA A 228 8.22 -4.09 -3.29
C ALA A 228 9.74 -4.14 -3.47
N ASP A 229 10.44 -4.29 -2.35
CA ASP A 229 11.89 -4.27 -2.26
C ASP A 229 12.33 -4.89 -0.92
N TRP A 230 13.63 -5.02 -0.72
CA TRP A 230 14.26 -5.48 0.52
C TRP A 230 14.32 -4.34 1.55
N ASP A 231 13.67 -4.50 2.70
CA ASP A 231 13.67 -3.53 3.80
C ASP A 231 13.39 -4.22 5.15
N ASP A 232 13.30 -3.46 6.24
CA ASP A 232 12.88 -4.00 7.54
C ASP A 232 11.39 -4.43 7.44
N PRO A 233 11.03 -5.67 7.82
CA PRO A 233 9.64 -6.13 7.83
C PRO A 233 8.72 -5.25 8.68
N LEU A 234 9.24 -4.61 9.74
CA LEU A 234 8.48 -3.68 10.58
C LEU A 234 8.08 -2.40 9.83
N ARG A 235 8.80 -2.01 8.77
CA ARG A 235 8.42 -0.90 7.90
C ARG A 235 7.14 -1.23 7.13
N ASP A 236 7.05 -2.46 6.63
CA ASP A 236 5.87 -2.97 5.94
C ASP A 236 4.67 -3.01 6.90
N LEU A 237 4.87 -3.52 8.13
CA LEU A 237 3.82 -3.53 9.17
C LEU A 237 3.39 -2.12 9.59
N ALA A 238 4.31 -1.16 9.63
CA ALA A 238 3.98 0.23 9.91
C ALA A 238 3.08 0.82 8.82
N LEU A 239 3.37 0.53 7.54
CA LEU A 239 2.53 0.93 6.40
C LEU A 239 1.16 0.27 6.46
N LEU A 240 1.08 -1.03 6.78
CA LEU A 240 -0.20 -1.71 6.97
C LEU A 240 -1.02 -1.05 8.09
N LYS A 241 -0.40 -0.69 9.21
CA LYS A 241 -1.11 0.01 10.27
C LYS A 241 -1.64 1.36 9.80
N THR A 242 -0.77 2.24 9.31
CA THR A 242 -1.14 3.64 9.02
C THR A 242 -2.00 3.79 7.76
N GLY A 243 -1.85 2.90 6.79
CA GLY A 243 -2.58 2.90 5.52
C GLY A 243 -3.87 2.06 5.53
N THR A 244 -3.97 1.07 6.42
CA THR A 244 -5.08 0.11 6.43
C THR A 244 -5.72 -0.07 7.81
N LEU A 245 -4.97 -0.41 8.85
CA LEU A 245 -5.57 -0.73 10.15
C LEU A 245 -6.12 0.51 10.88
N ASP A 246 -5.64 1.71 10.55
CA ASP A 246 -6.19 2.98 11.06
C ASP A 246 -7.60 3.31 10.54
N LEU A 247 -8.15 2.50 9.61
CA LEU A 247 -9.58 2.43 9.33
C LEU A 247 -10.40 2.03 10.57
N LEU A 248 -9.77 1.34 11.52
CA LEU A 248 -10.34 1.03 12.84
C LEU A 248 -10.15 2.20 13.82
N GLY A 249 -10.79 2.08 15.00
CA GLY A 249 -10.50 2.96 16.14
C GLY A 249 -9.05 2.79 16.65
N ALA A 250 -8.50 3.80 17.34
CA ALA A 250 -7.06 3.88 17.64
C ALA A 250 -6.54 2.69 18.46
N GLY A 251 -7.32 2.22 19.44
CA GLY A 251 -7.00 1.02 20.22
C GLY A 251 -6.99 -0.25 19.37
N ARG A 252 -8.07 -0.49 18.61
CA ARG A 252 -8.22 -1.69 17.77
C ARG A 252 -7.20 -1.76 16.64
N SER A 253 -6.82 -0.60 16.07
CA SER A 253 -5.76 -0.50 15.07
C SER A 253 -4.41 -0.95 15.64
N LEU A 254 -4.03 -0.43 16.82
CA LEU A 254 -2.77 -0.81 17.46
C LEU A 254 -2.78 -2.30 17.86
N GLU A 255 -3.85 -2.77 18.49
CA GLU A 255 -4.00 -4.18 18.87
C GLU A 255 -3.87 -5.12 17.66
N ALA A 256 -4.57 -4.80 16.56
CA ALA A 256 -4.47 -5.55 15.33
C ALA A 256 -3.04 -5.55 14.79
N ALA A 257 -2.36 -4.41 14.78
CA ALA A 257 -1.00 -4.30 14.26
C ALA A 257 0.03 -5.05 15.11
N LEU A 258 -0.10 -5.02 16.43
CA LEU A 258 0.76 -5.79 17.34
C LEU A 258 0.64 -7.31 17.10
N SER A 259 -0.53 -7.79 16.65
CA SER A 259 -0.71 -9.20 16.29
C SER A 259 0.08 -9.67 15.06
N PHE A 260 0.69 -8.76 14.29
CA PHE A 260 1.56 -9.10 13.16
C PHE A 260 3.04 -9.14 13.53
N LEU A 261 3.43 -8.62 14.71
CA LEU A 261 4.83 -8.57 15.08
C LEU A 261 5.41 -9.97 15.27
N PRO A 262 6.69 -10.19 14.91
CA PRO A 262 7.34 -11.49 15.11
C PRO A 262 7.49 -11.83 16.60
N ASP A 263 7.66 -10.81 17.44
CA ASP A 263 7.71 -10.90 18.90
C ASP A 263 7.32 -9.55 19.53
N HIS A 264 7.26 -9.51 20.86
CA HIS A 264 6.98 -8.30 21.64
C HIS A 264 8.19 -7.89 22.50
N ALA A 265 9.40 -8.21 22.05
CA ALA A 265 10.62 -7.78 22.75
C ALA A 265 10.74 -6.24 22.70
N PRO A 266 11.30 -5.59 23.74
CA PRO A 266 11.45 -4.13 23.77
C PRO A 266 12.12 -3.55 22.53
N ALA A 267 13.20 -4.18 22.04
CA ALA A 267 13.89 -3.76 20.83
C ALA A 267 12.98 -3.77 19.58
N THR A 268 12.19 -4.84 19.37
CA THR A 268 11.23 -4.94 18.27
C THR A 268 10.17 -3.86 18.36
N LEU A 269 9.63 -3.63 19.55
CA LEU A 269 8.60 -2.61 19.78
C LEU A 269 9.15 -1.19 19.59
N THR A 270 10.39 -0.92 20.00
CA THR A 270 11.06 0.38 19.78
C THR A 270 11.35 0.63 18.29
N ARG A 271 11.80 -0.38 17.53
CA ARG A 271 11.93 -0.26 16.07
C ARG A 271 10.58 -0.04 15.40
N TYR A 272 9.55 -0.77 15.82
CA TYR A 272 8.21 -0.59 15.29
C TYR A 272 7.68 0.83 15.57
N ARG A 273 7.89 1.35 16.79
CA ARG A 273 7.62 2.75 17.15
C ARG A 273 8.32 3.73 16.21
N ALA A 274 9.59 3.48 15.87
CA ALA A 274 10.34 4.29 14.91
C ALA A 274 9.72 4.25 13.51
N TYR A 275 9.38 3.08 12.99
CA TYR A 275 8.76 2.97 11.66
C TYR A 275 7.37 3.60 11.59
N LEU A 276 6.57 3.53 12.67
CA LEU A 276 5.31 4.26 12.74
C LEU A 276 5.50 5.77 12.62
N ALA A 277 6.49 6.32 13.32
CA ALA A 277 6.81 7.73 13.25
C ALA A 277 7.37 8.11 11.87
N LEU A 278 8.29 7.33 11.30
CA LEU A 278 8.85 7.54 9.97
C LEU A 278 7.78 7.53 8.87
N THR A 279 6.86 6.56 8.91
CA THR A 279 5.76 6.48 7.96
C THR A 279 4.81 7.66 8.12
N THR A 280 4.52 8.07 9.35
CA THR A 280 3.69 9.27 9.59
C THR A 280 4.36 10.52 9.02
N LEU A 281 5.66 10.73 9.27
CA LEU A 281 6.42 11.87 8.72
C LEU A 281 6.43 11.87 7.18
N HIS A 282 6.58 10.69 6.57
CA HIS A 282 6.51 10.54 5.13
C HIS A 282 5.14 10.95 4.57
N ASP A 283 4.05 10.50 5.19
CA ASP A 283 2.69 10.87 4.77
C ASP A 283 2.47 12.37 4.86
N LEU A 284 2.86 13.00 5.98
CA LEU A 284 2.74 14.46 6.15
C LEU A 284 3.55 15.22 5.09
N TYR A 285 4.79 14.79 4.84
CA TYR A 285 5.60 15.36 3.78
C TYR A 285 4.90 15.23 2.42
N TRP A 286 4.30 14.07 2.15
CA TRP A 286 3.58 13.85 0.90
C TRP A 286 2.39 14.79 0.75
N PHE A 287 1.52 14.91 1.77
CA PHE A 287 0.37 15.82 1.72
C PHE A 287 0.81 17.27 1.56
N LEU A 288 1.88 17.68 2.25
CA LEU A 288 2.39 19.05 2.13
C LEU A 288 2.81 19.38 0.69
N MET A 289 3.41 18.41 0.00
CA MET A 289 3.96 18.60 -1.35
C MET A 289 2.94 18.42 -2.47
N ASN A 290 1.92 17.58 -2.27
CA ASN A 290 1.01 17.16 -3.35
C ASN A 290 -0.43 17.64 -3.13
N GLU A 291 -0.85 17.78 -1.87
CA GLU A 291 -2.22 18.08 -1.47
C GLU A 291 -2.27 19.08 -0.31
N PRO A 292 -1.70 20.28 -0.50
CA PRO A 292 -1.54 21.25 0.58
C PRO A 292 -2.89 21.67 1.22
N TYR A 293 -4.00 21.55 0.48
CA TYR A 293 -5.34 21.84 0.98
C TYR A 293 -5.89 20.76 1.93
N GLU A 294 -5.42 19.52 1.83
CA GLU A 294 -5.80 18.44 2.75
C GLU A 294 -4.80 18.28 3.91
N PHE A 295 -3.63 18.92 3.81
CA PHE A 295 -2.54 18.72 4.76
C PHE A 295 -2.94 18.91 6.23
N ASP A 296 -3.67 19.98 6.58
CA ASP A 296 -3.98 20.26 7.98
C ASP A 296 -4.92 19.21 8.61
N SER A 297 -5.96 18.77 7.89
CA SER A 297 -6.88 17.73 8.36
C SER A 297 -6.19 16.37 8.45
N GLN A 298 -5.36 16.05 7.46
CA GLN A 298 -4.57 14.82 7.44
C GLN A 298 -3.52 14.81 8.56
N ARG A 299 -2.88 15.95 8.83
CA ARG A 299 -1.94 16.12 9.95
C ARG A 299 -2.64 15.88 11.27
N GLU A 300 -3.77 16.52 11.52
CA GLU A 300 -4.52 16.33 12.76
C GLU A 300 -4.87 14.85 13.01
N PHE A 301 -5.41 14.18 11.99
CA PHE A 301 -5.75 12.77 12.07
C PHE A 301 -4.52 11.89 12.30
N LYS A 302 -3.52 11.96 11.41
CA LYS A 302 -2.35 11.06 11.41
C LYS A 302 -1.47 11.26 12.64
N VAL A 303 -1.22 12.51 13.05
CA VAL A 303 -0.42 12.80 14.25
C VAL A 303 -1.12 12.28 15.51
N THR A 304 -2.44 12.45 15.62
CA THR A 304 -3.20 11.90 16.76
C THR A 304 -3.09 10.38 16.84
N ARG A 305 -3.22 9.69 15.69
CA ARG A 305 -3.07 8.22 15.61
C ARG A 305 -1.65 7.76 15.93
N ALA A 306 -0.64 8.46 15.43
CA ALA A 306 0.76 8.16 15.71
C ALA A 306 1.06 8.33 17.20
N ARG A 307 0.69 9.47 17.80
CA ARG A 307 0.91 9.76 19.23
C ARG A 307 0.20 8.76 20.15
N HIS A 308 -1.03 8.35 19.80
CA HIS A 308 -1.73 7.30 20.54
C HIS A 308 -0.93 5.99 20.59
N ALA A 309 -0.31 5.59 19.47
CA ALA A 309 0.51 4.39 19.40
C ALA A 309 1.86 4.58 20.11
N LEU A 310 2.56 5.69 19.84
CA LEU A 310 3.86 6.00 20.45
C LEU A 310 3.80 6.04 21.98
N GLY A 311 2.71 6.57 22.57
CA GLY A 311 2.51 6.60 24.02
C GLY A 311 2.22 5.24 24.66
N ARG A 312 2.06 4.17 23.88
CA ARG A 312 1.84 2.78 24.34
C ARG A 312 3.01 1.85 24.00
N LEU A 313 3.98 2.33 23.22
CA LEU A 313 5.16 1.58 22.82
C LEU A 313 6.40 2.10 23.61
N PRO A 314 7.35 1.23 23.95
CA PRO A 314 8.55 1.63 24.68
C PRO A 314 9.41 2.62 23.89
N GLU A 315 9.89 3.65 24.58
CA GLU A 315 10.80 4.65 24.03
C GLU A 315 12.26 4.17 24.01
N ASN A 316 12.62 3.27 24.93
CA ASN A 316 13.95 2.69 25.06
C ASN A 316 13.87 1.17 24.89
N GLY A 317 14.61 0.66 23.91
CA GLY A 317 14.87 -0.76 23.70
C GLY A 317 16.18 -1.20 24.32
#